data_AF-A0A328N730-F1
#
_entry.id   AF-A0A328N730-F1
#
_cell.length_a   1.000
_cell.length_b   1.000
_cell.length_c   1.000
_cell.angle_alpha   90.00
_cell.angle_beta   90.00
_cell.angle_gamma   90.00
#
_symmetry.space_group_name_H-M   'P 1'
#
loop_
_entity.id
_entity.type
_entity.pdbx_description
1 polymer ?
#
loop_
_entity_poly.entity_id
_entity_poly.type
_entity_poly.pdbx_seq_one_letter_code
_entity_poly.pdbx_strand_id
1 'polypeptide(L)'
;MPERPSGNPGTPSADTPVAELVQRATDQITRLVRDELTMARAEMTAKGKRAGIGAGLLGGGAMLGIFAGATAVATIVLTLAAIMPDAVATLIAQTTGKAESTLITSARAATTKIGSLVRTKSVPVLAATGTAAALAVVASRRRRFR
;
A
#
# COMPACT_ATOMS: atom_id res chain seq x y z
N MET A 1 13.09 -84.18 26.11
CA MET A 1 13.71 -83.03 25.43
C MET A 1 12.56 -82.20 24.82
N PRO A 2 12.24 -81.01 25.34
CA PRO A 2 11.12 -80.18 24.85
C PRO A 2 11.46 -79.53 23.50
N GLU A 3 10.45 -79.41 22.65
CA GLU A 3 10.52 -78.71 21.36
C GLU A 3 10.90 -77.24 21.56
N ARG A 4 11.85 -76.75 20.76
CA ARG A 4 12.14 -75.31 20.67
C ARG A 4 11.24 -74.71 19.58
N PRO A 5 10.50 -73.62 19.86
CA PRO A 5 9.70 -72.93 18.86
C PRO A 5 10.61 -72.39 17.75
N SER A 6 10.34 -72.80 16.51
CA SER A 6 10.90 -72.19 15.31
C SER A 6 10.28 -70.80 15.13
N GLY A 7 10.86 -69.79 15.76
CA GLY A 7 10.58 -68.40 15.43
C GLY A 7 11.15 -68.11 14.05
N ASN A 8 10.30 -68.06 13.03
CA ASN A 8 10.65 -67.62 11.69
C ASN A 8 10.87 -66.09 11.72
N PRO A 9 12.10 -65.57 11.59
CA PRO A 9 12.32 -64.14 11.45
C PRO A 9 12.15 -63.78 9.97
N GLY A 10 10.98 -63.23 9.63
CA GLY A 10 10.75 -62.63 8.32
C GLY A 10 9.68 -63.30 7.49
N THR A 11 8.43 -63.24 7.92
CA THR A 11 7.36 -63.00 6.95
C THR A 11 7.46 -61.53 6.52
N PRO A 12 7.72 -61.19 5.24
CA PRO A 12 7.54 -59.83 4.75
C PRO A 12 6.06 -59.48 4.86
N SER A 13 5.70 -58.90 6.00
CA SER A 13 4.34 -58.53 6.34
C SER A 13 3.80 -57.53 5.31
N ALA A 14 2.53 -57.66 4.95
CA ALA A 14 1.81 -56.73 4.08
C ALA A 14 1.87 -55.25 4.52
N ASP A 15 2.41 -54.97 5.70
CA ASP A 15 2.69 -53.64 6.24
C ASP A 15 3.87 -52.92 5.55
N THR A 16 4.85 -53.65 4.99
CA THR A 16 5.98 -53.05 4.25
C THR A 16 5.54 -52.19 3.05
N PRO A 17 4.65 -52.65 2.15
CA PRO A 17 4.18 -51.83 1.02
C PRO A 17 3.29 -50.65 1.42
N VAL A 18 2.52 -50.73 2.53
CA VAL A 18 1.71 -49.60 3.02
C VAL A 18 2.61 -48.52 3.61
N ALA A 19 3.64 -48.90 4.36
CA ALA A 19 4.65 -47.97 4.86
C ALA A 19 5.37 -47.23 3.72
N GLU A 20 5.67 -47.92 2.61
CA GLU A 20 6.33 -47.33 1.45
C GLU A 20 5.44 -46.31 0.71
N LEU A 21 4.13 -46.58 0.58
CA LEU A 21 3.15 -45.64 0.00
C LEU A 21 2.97 -44.39 0.86
N VAL A 22 2.88 -44.57 2.18
CA VAL A 22 2.80 -43.45 3.13
C VAL A 22 4.05 -42.58 3.00
N GLN A 23 5.23 -43.19 2.97
CA GLN A 23 6.48 -42.45 2.83
C GLN A 23 6.58 -41.68 1.51
N ARG A 24 6.19 -42.30 0.39
CA ARG A 24 6.14 -41.61 -0.93
C ARG A 24 5.09 -40.50 -0.96
N ALA A 25 3.93 -40.69 -0.33
CA ALA A 25 2.90 -39.66 -0.23
C ALA A 25 3.36 -38.46 0.61
N THR A 26 4.02 -38.72 1.75
CA THR A 26 4.63 -37.67 2.59
C THR A 26 5.71 -36.90 1.82
N ASP A 27 6.54 -37.58 1.04
CA ASP A 27 7.55 -36.93 0.20
C ASP A 27 6.93 -36.04 -0.90
N GLN A 28 5.85 -36.49 -1.53
CA GLN A 28 5.14 -35.70 -2.55
C GLN A 28 4.45 -34.47 -1.95
N ILE A 29 3.77 -34.63 -0.81
CA ILE A 29 3.15 -33.53 -0.09
C ILE A 29 4.22 -32.51 0.34
N THR A 30 5.37 -32.98 0.83
CA THR A 30 6.48 -32.10 1.24
C THR A 30 7.04 -31.30 0.06
N ARG A 31 7.15 -31.92 -1.12
CA ARG A 31 7.58 -31.23 -2.35
C ARG A 31 6.56 -30.19 -2.80
N LEU A 32 5.28 -30.56 -2.86
CA LEU A 32 4.21 -29.65 -3.27
C LEU A 32 4.10 -28.43 -2.34
N VAL A 33 4.18 -28.64 -1.02
CA VAL A 33 4.15 -27.55 -0.03
C VAL A 33 5.35 -26.62 -0.19
N ARG A 34 6.55 -27.17 -0.47
CA ARG A 34 7.75 -26.34 -0.72
C ARG A 34 7.62 -25.52 -2.01
N ASP A 35 7.06 -26.10 -3.06
CA ASP A 35 6.88 -25.42 -4.34
C ASP A 35 5.83 -24.30 -4.22
N GLU A 36 4.72 -24.57 -3.55
CA GLU A 36 3.66 -23.58 -3.31
C GLU A 36 4.16 -22.44 -2.42
N LEU A 37 4.94 -22.74 -1.36
CA LEU A 37 5.58 -21.71 -0.54
C LEU A 37 6.57 -20.86 -1.33
N THR A 38 7.28 -21.46 -2.29
CA THR A 38 8.27 -20.74 -3.10
C THR A 38 7.56 -19.78 -4.06
N MET A 39 6.47 -20.22 -4.72
CA MET A 39 5.63 -19.33 -5.52
C MET A 39 4.94 -18.26 -4.68
N ALA A 40 4.35 -18.61 -3.54
CA ALA A 40 3.66 -17.68 -2.67
C ALA A 40 4.62 -16.61 -2.14
N ARG A 41 5.85 -16.97 -1.79
CA ARG A 41 6.90 -16.02 -1.41
C ARG A 41 7.21 -15.07 -2.56
N ALA A 42 7.42 -15.57 -3.77
CA ALA A 42 7.69 -14.73 -4.94
C ALA A 42 6.54 -13.74 -5.21
N GLU A 43 5.30 -14.20 -5.13
CA GLU A 43 4.12 -13.36 -5.34
C GLU A 43 3.94 -12.34 -4.21
N MET A 44 4.12 -12.73 -2.94
CA MET A 44 4.09 -11.80 -1.81
C MET A 44 5.18 -10.75 -1.91
N THR A 45 6.39 -11.09 -2.34
CA THR A 45 7.46 -10.10 -2.57
C THR A 45 7.08 -9.13 -3.68
N ALA A 46 6.52 -9.62 -4.80
CA ALA A 46 6.06 -8.77 -5.90
C ALA A 46 4.92 -7.83 -5.48
N LYS A 47 3.92 -8.34 -4.73
CA LYS A 47 2.83 -7.55 -4.16
C LYS A 47 3.35 -6.55 -3.11
N GLY A 48 4.25 -6.99 -2.25
CA GLY A 48 4.88 -6.18 -1.21
C GLY A 48 5.67 -5.01 -1.78
N LYS A 49 6.45 -5.23 -2.85
CA LYS A 49 7.18 -4.16 -3.53
C LYS A 49 6.24 -3.12 -4.14
N ARG A 50 5.17 -3.56 -4.81
CA ARG A 50 4.16 -2.65 -5.38
C ARG A 50 3.44 -1.85 -4.29
N ALA A 51 3.04 -2.50 -3.20
CA ALA A 51 2.43 -1.84 -2.05
C ALA A 51 3.40 -0.85 -1.39
N GLY A 52 4.68 -1.22 -1.23
CA GLY A 52 5.72 -0.38 -0.64
C GLY A 52 6.01 0.89 -1.45
N ILE A 53 6.06 0.80 -2.77
CA ILE A 53 6.22 1.99 -3.64
C ILE A 53 5.03 2.94 -3.49
N GLY A 54 3.81 2.40 -3.48
CA GLY A 54 2.59 3.20 -3.27
C GLY A 54 2.57 3.88 -1.90
N ALA A 55 2.92 3.14 -0.84
CA ALA A 55 3.02 3.68 0.51
C ALA A 55 4.13 4.76 0.62
N GLY A 56 5.27 4.56 -0.04
CA GLY A 56 6.37 5.52 -0.07
C GLY A 56 6.01 6.83 -0.77
N LEU A 57 5.33 6.76 -1.91
CA LEU A 57 4.88 7.97 -2.63
C LEU A 57 3.82 8.75 -1.84
N LEU A 58 2.87 8.05 -1.21
CA LEU A 58 1.88 8.71 -0.35
C LEU A 58 2.52 9.31 0.91
N GLY A 59 3.43 8.60 1.56
CA GLY A 59 4.15 9.09 2.73
C GLY A 59 5.01 10.32 2.40
N GLY A 60 5.81 10.24 1.33
CA GLY A 60 6.65 11.34 0.88
C GLY A 60 5.83 12.56 0.43
N GLY A 61 4.77 12.34 -0.36
CA GLY A 61 3.87 13.41 -0.79
C GLY A 61 3.14 14.09 0.36
N ALA A 62 2.69 13.32 1.36
CA ALA A 62 2.07 13.86 2.56
C ALA A 62 3.03 14.76 3.34
N MET A 63 4.29 14.33 3.51
CA MET A 63 5.28 15.10 4.26
C MET A 63 5.62 16.42 3.55
N LEU A 64 5.81 16.38 2.22
CA LEU A 64 5.99 17.61 1.42
C LEU A 64 4.78 18.53 1.49
N GLY A 65 3.56 17.97 1.47
CA GLY A 65 2.33 18.74 1.63
C GLY A 65 2.25 19.46 2.98
N ILE A 66 2.69 18.82 4.07
CA ILE A 66 2.76 19.43 5.40
C ILE A 66 3.75 20.62 5.40
N PHE A 67 4.95 20.44 4.86
CA PHE A 67 5.94 21.53 4.79
C PHE A 67 5.47 22.69 3.90
N ALA A 68 4.83 22.39 2.76
CA ALA A 68 4.24 23.41 1.90
C ALA A 68 3.14 24.20 2.62
N GLY A 69 2.26 23.52 3.37
CA GLY A 69 1.24 24.18 4.19
C GLY A 69 1.84 25.04 5.30
N ALA A 70 2.84 24.52 6.03
CA ALA A 70 3.50 25.25 7.10
C ALA A 70 4.20 26.53 6.60
N THR A 71 4.88 26.45 5.46
CA THR A 71 5.55 27.61 4.85
C THR A 71 4.55 28.62 4.27
N ALA A 72 3.41 28.18 3.73
CA ALA A 72 2.33 29.07 3.31
C ALA A 72 1.76 29.86 4.50
N VAL A 73 1.45 29.18 5.61
CA VAL A 73 0.99 29.84 6.85
C VAL A 73 2.04 30.82 7.37
N ALA A 74 3.31 30.44 7.40
CA ALA A 74 4.40 31.33 7.82
C ALA A 74 4.49 32.59 6.95
N THR A 75 4.30 32.44 5.63
CA THR A 75 4.29 33.57 4.70
C THR A 75 3.12 34.52 4.96
N ILE A 76 1.93 34.00 5.24
CA ILE A 76 0.75 34.81 5.62
C ILE A 76 1.03 35.57 6.92
N VAL A 77 1.57 34.91 7.94
CA VAL A 77 1.88 35.56 9.22
C VAL A 77 2.92 36.67 9.02
N LEU A 78 4.00 36.41 8.28
CA LEU A 78 5.06 37.39 8.06
C LEU A 78 4.58 38.60 7.26
N THR A 79 3.74 38.39 6.25
CA THR A 79 3.15 39.49 5.45
C THR A 79 2.16 40.32 6.27
N LEU A 80 1.38 39.72 7.17
CA LEU A 80 0.51 40.46 8.08
C LEU A 80 1.31 41.21 9.16
N ALA A 81 2.32 40.57 9.76
CA ALA A 81 3.17 41.18 10.78
C ALA A 81 3.92 42.42 10.28
N ALA A 82 4.17 42.52 8.96
CA ALA A 82 4.76 43.73 8.37
C ALA A 82 3.85 44.97 8.43
N ILE A 83 2.54 44.80 8.67
CA ILE A 83 1.53 45.87 8.58
C ILE A 83 0.86 46.11 9.96
N MET A 84 0.91 45.13 10.87
CA MET A 84 0.24 45.20 12.17
C MET A 84 1.00 44.41 13.25
N PRO A 85 0.73 44.63 14.55
CA PRO A 85 1.42 43.94 15.65
C PRO A 85 1.27 42.41 15.61
N ASP A 86 2.33 41.69 15.98
CA ASP A 86 2.45 40.23 15.89
C ASP A 86 1.30 39.44 16.53
N ALA A 87 0.77 39.95 17.64
CA ALA A 87 -0.35 39.35 18.37
C ALA A 87 -1.66 39.36 17.56
N VAL A 88 -1.89 40.40 16.74
CA VAL A 88 -3.09 40.52 15.90
C VAL A 88 -2.94 39.70 14.63
N ALA A 89 -1.74 39.72 14.04
CA ALA A 89 -1.40 38.94 12.84
C ALA A 89 -1.59 37.44 13.04
N THR A 90 -1.08 36.90 14.15
CA THR A 90 -1.21 35.47 14.47
C THR A 90 -2.66 35.06 14.76
N LEU A 91 -3.49 35.93 15.30
CA LEU A 91 -4.90 35.66 15.59
C LEU A 91 -5.76 35.63 14.31
N ILE A 92 -5.52 36.56 13.38
CA ILE A 92 -6.20 36.60 12.06
C ILE A 92 -5.77 35.41 11.18
N ALA A 93 -4.48 35.09 11.15
CA ALA A 93 -3.98 33.94 10.38
C ALA A 93 -4.59 32.62 10.88
N GLN A 94 -4.74 32.45 12.21
CA GLN A 94 -5.35 31.26 12.80
C GLN A 94 -6.85 31.11 12.46
N THR A 95 -7.60 32.22 12.44
CA THR A 95 -9.02 32.18 12.05
C THR A 95 -9.19 31.86 10.56
N THR A 96 -8.31 32.38 9.69
CA THR A 96 -8.31 32.09 8.25
C THR A 96 -7.88 30.65 7.94
N GLY A 97 -6.91 30.10 8.69
CA GLY A 97 -6.45 28.71 8.52
C GLY A 97 -7.53 27.66 8.75
N LYS A 98 -8.57 27.94 9.54
CA LYS A 98 -9.74 27.05 9.66
C LYS A 98 -10.55 26.94 8.37
N ALA A 99 -10.56 27.99 7.53
CA ALA A 99 -11.17 27.94 6.20
C ALA A 99 -10.31 27.16 5.19
N GLU A 100 -8.98 27.14 5.33
CA GLU A 100 -8.08 26.31 4.52
C GLU A 100 -8.15 24.81 4.86
N SER A 101 -8.56 24.42 6.07
CA SER A 101 -8.82 23.00 6.40
C SER A 101 -9.89 22.36 5.50
N THR A 102 -10.68 23.17 4.79
CA THR A 102 -11.60 22.71 3.74
C THR A 102 -10.86 22.18 2.51
N LEU A 103 -9.65 22.68 2.19
CA LEU A 103 -8.82 22.13 1.12
C LEU A 103 -8.30 20.73 1.45
N ILE A 104 -7.86 20.48 2.69
CA ILE A 104 -7.46 19.14 3.14
C ILE A 104 -8.66 18.17 3.12
N THR A 105 -9.86 18.68 3.41
CA THR A 105 -11.12 17.91 3.31
C THR A 105 -11.51 17.63 1.84
N SER A 106 -11.25 18.57 0.93
CA SER A 106 -11.47 18.38 -0.52
C SER A 106 -10.47 17.40 -1.15
N ALA A 107 -9.24 17.33 -0.63
CA ALA A 107 -8.27 16.31 -1.01
C ALA A 107 -8.76 14.91 -0.62
N ARG A 108 -9.40 14.76 0.56
CA ARG A 108 -10.08 13.51 0.95
C ARG A 108 -11.22 13.15 0.00
N ALA A 109 -12.08 14.10 -0.38
CA ALA A 109 -13.18 13.86 -1.31
C ALA A 109 -12.71 13.44 -2.73
N ALA A 110 -11.60 14.01 -3.21
CA ALA A 110 -10.98 13.62 -4.49
C ALA A 110 -10.36 12.21 -4.42
N THR A 111 -9.78 11.83 -3.27
CA THR A 111 -9.16 10.52 -3.07
C THR A 111 -10.21 9.39 -3.06
N THR A 112 -11.41 9.63 -2.51
CA THR A 112 -12.51 8.66 -2.49
C THR A 112 -13.11 8.39 -3.88
N LYS A 113 -13.18 9.42 -4.75
CA LYS A 113 -13.64 9.28 -6.14
C LYS A 113 -12.67 8.49 -7.02
N ILE A 114 -11.37 8.65 -6.79
CA ILE A 114 -10.34 7.87 -7.49
C ILE A 114 -10.37 6.41 -7.00
N GLY A 115 -10.59 6.18 -5.70
CA GLY A 115 -10.73 4.84 -5.13
C GLY A 115 -11.96 4.05 -5.62
N SER A 116 -13.07 4.72 -5.93
CA SER A 116 -14.25 4.06 -6.50
C SER A 116 -14.12 3.74 -8.00
N LEU A 117 -13.30 4.51 -8.74
CA LEU A 117 -13.00 4.26 -10.15
C LEU A 117 -11.99 3.10 -10.35
N VAL A 118 -11.18 2.79 -9.33
CA VAL A 118 -10.23 1.65 -9.33
C VAL A 118 -10.92 0.32 -8.97
N ARG A 119 -12.16 0.34 -8.45
CA ARG A 119 -12.93 -0.85 -8.01
C ARG A 119 -13.77 -1.51 -9.12
N THR A 120 -13.70 -1.05 -10.37
CA THR A 120 -14.39 -1.72 -11.48
C THR A 120 -13.43 -2.11 -12.61
N LYS A 121 -13.20 -3.42 -12.67
CA LYS A 121 -12.50 -4.23 -13.69
C LYS A 121 -10.98 -4.21 -13.67
N SER A 122 -10.43 -5.38 -13.35
CA SER A 122 -9.07 -5.83 -13.64
C SER A 122 -8.64 -5.48 -15.07
N VAL A 123 -7.63 -4.60 -15.24
CA VAL A 123 -6.48 -4.59 -16.20
C VAL A 123 -5.87 -3.17 -16.30
N PRO A 124 -4.69 -2.99 -16.93
CA PRO A 124 -3.38 -2.78 -16.32
C PRO A 124 -3.05 -1.30 -15.98
N VAL A 125 -2.06 -1.17 -15.08
CA VAL A 125 -1.34 0.08 -14.76
C VAL A 125 -0.77 0.72 -16.03
N LEU A 126 -1.50 1.68 -16.61
CA LEU A 126 -0.95 2.60 -17.63
C LEU A 126 -1.60 3.99 -17.64
N ALA A 127 -2.53 4.29 -16.73
CA ALA A 127 -3.27 5.56 -16.73
C ALA A 127 -2.96 6.49 -15.53
N ALA A 128 -1.80 6.34 -14.88
CA ALA A 128 -1.33 7.27 -13.84
C ALA A 128 -0.72 8.56 -14.43
N THR A 129 -1.26 9.03 -15.55
CA THR A 129 -0.81 10.20 -16.34
C THR A 129 -1.55 11.49 -15.94
N GLY A 130 -2.43 11.48 -14.94
CA GLY A 130 -3.43 12.55 -14.78
C GLY A 130 -3.08 13.74 -13.89
N THR A 131 -2.14 13.65 -12.95
CA THR A 131 -1.96 14.72 -11.92
C THR A 131 -1.27 15.98 -12.45
N ALA A 132 -0.69 15.93 -13.66
CA ALA A 132 -0.16 17.10 -14.34
C ALA A 132 -1.26 17.96 -15.02
N ALA A 133 -2.44 17.40 -15.31
CA ALA A 133 -3.50 18.12 -16.02
C ALA A 133 -4.36 19.02 -15.10
N ALA A 134 -4.40 18.77 -13.79
CA ALA A 134 -5.26 19.51 -12.88
C ALA A 134 -4.77 20.95 -12.57
N LEU A 135 -3.46 21.21 -12.69
CA LEU A 135 -2.90 22.55 -12.60
C LEU A 135 -3.09 23.37 -13.90
N ALA A 136 -3.29 22.72 -15.05
CA ALA A 136 -3.54 23.40 -16.33
C ALA A 136 -4.99 23.92 -16.48
N VAL A 137 -5.96 23.29 -15.80
CA VAL A 137 -7.40 23.64 -15.88
C VAL A 137 -7.76 24.91 -15.09
N VAL A 138 -6.97 25.29 -14.09
CA VAL A 138 -7.21 26.54 -13.31
C VAL A 138 -6.50 27.75 -13.94
N ALA A 139 -5.43 27.54 -14.71
CA ALA A 139 -4.66 28.64 -15.32
C ALA A 139 -5.20 29.13 -16.68
N SER A 140 -5.96 28.30 -17.41
CA SER A 140 -6.38 28.60 -18.80
C SER A 140 -7.67 29.43 -18.92
N ARG A 141 -8.46 29.62 -17.85
CA ARG A 141 -9.74 30.35 -17.91
C ARG A 141 -9.64 31.88 -17.71
N ARG A 142 -8.46 32.41 -17.35
CA ARG A 142 -8.28 33.85 -17.01
C ARG A 142 -7.71 34.73 -18.13
N ARG A 143 -7.44 34.21 -19.33
CA ARG A 143 -6.88 35.00 -20.45
C ARG A 143 -7.85 35.30 -21.61
N ARG A 144 -9.14 34.95 -21.51
CA ARG A 144 -10.13 35.19 -22.60
C ARG A 144 -11.04 36.41 -22.42
N PHE A 145 -10.83 37.23 -21.39
CA PHE A 145 -11.60 38.47 -21.17
C PHE A 145 -10.68 39.70 -21.09
N ARG A 146 -9.93 39.93 -22.16
CA ARG A 146 -9.37 41.24 -22.46
C ARG A 146 -9.34 41.43 -23.97
#